data_AF-A0A2P5LGL8-F1
#
_entry.id   AF-A0A2P5LGL8-F1
#
_cell.length_a   1.000
_cell.length_b   1.000
_cell.length_c   1.000
_cell.angle_alpha   90.00
_cell.angle_beta   90.00
_cell.angle_gamma   90.00
#
_symmetry.space_group_name_H-M   'P 1'
#
loop_
_entity.id
_entity.type
_entity.pdbx_description
1 polymer ?
#
loop_
_entity_poly.entity_id
_entity_poly.type
_entity_poly.pdbx_seq_one_letter_code
_entity_poly.pdbx_strand_id
1 'polypeptide(L)' 'MFATIKGHYEKGQIFLDEEPPVDSKAEVIITFLVEDLEKKAKRLRLPGGLKGKIAIPDDFNAPLDDLKDYM' A
#
# COMPACT_ATOMS: atom_id res chain seq x y z
N MET A 1 -21.27 1.85 24.52
CA MET A 1 -19.80 1.74 24.49
C MET A 1 -19.44 1.02 23.19
N PHE A 2 -18.46 1.52 22.44
CA PHE A 2 -18.01 0.86 21.21
C PHE A 2 -16.65 0.20 21.48
N ALA A 3 -16.53 -1.09 21.19
CA ALA A 3 -15.29 -1.85 21.29
C ALA A 3 -15.02 -2.48 19.93
N THR A 4 -13.77 -2.40 19.48
CA THR A 4 -13.31 -3.10 18.27
C THR A 4 -12.43 -4.24 18.72
N ILE A 5 -12.81 -5.46 18.38
CA ILE A 5 -12.11 -6.68 18.76
C ILE A 5 -11.52 -7.29 17.50
N LYS A 6 -10.26 -7.71 17.61
CA LYS A 6 -9.61 -8.44 16.53
C LYS A 6 -10.05 -9.89 16.53
N GLY A 7 -10.07 -10.45 15.34
CA GLY A 7 -10.44 -11.81 15.11
C GLY A 7 -10.02 -12.22 13.72
N HIS A 8 -10.16 -13.51 13.45
CA HIS A 8 -9.86 -14.08 12.15
C HIS A 8 -11.08 -14.81 11.60
N TYR A 9 -11.18 -14.79 10.27
CA TYR A 9 -12.26 -15.47 9.55
C TYR A 9 -11.71 -16.76 8.94
N GLU A 10 -12.32 -17.89 9.28
CA GLU A 10 -11.98 -19.18 8.71
C GLU A 10 -13.26 -19.95 8.33
N LYS A 11 -13.36 -20.34 7.06
CA LYS A 11 -14.42 -21.26 6.53
C LYS A 11 -15.85 -20.83 6.90
N GLY A 12 -16.17 -19.54 6.88
CA GLY A 12 -17.52 -19.05 7.20
C GLY A 12 -17.77 -18.76 8.67
N GLN A 13 -16.78 -18.98 9.54
CA GLN A 13 -16.86 -18.68 10.97
C GLN A 13 -15.90 -17.54 11.33
N ILE A 14 -16.32 -16.72 12.29
CA ILE A 14 -15.53 -15.62 12.84
C ILE A 14 -15.09 -16.04 14.24
N PHE A 15 -13.78 -16.05 14.47
CA PHE A 15 -13.17 -16.33 15.76
C PHE A 15 -12.68 -15.01 16.33
N LEU A 16 -13.15 -14.68 17.53
CA LEU A 16 -12.68 -13.51 18.27
C LEU A 16 -11.42 -13.90 19.04
N ASP A 17 -10.38 -13.07 18.95
CA ASP A 17 -9.14 -13.32 19.69
C ASP A 17 -9.24 -12.89 21.16
N GLU A 18 -10.24 -12.06 21.48
CA GLU A 18 -10.49 -11.52 22.82
C GLU A 18 -11.98 -11.61 23.19
N GLU A 19 -12.25 -11.68 24.50
CA GLU A 19 -13.62 -11.69 25.02
C GLU A 19 -14.25 -10.29 24.94
N PRO A 20 -15.43 -10.14 24.32
CA PRO A 20 -16.09 -8.85 24.24
C PRO A 20 -16.54 -8.35 25.61
N PRO A 21 -16.40 -7.06 25.93
CA PRO A 21 -16.85 -6.47 27.19
C PRO A 21 -18.37 -6.27 27.24
N VAL A 22 -19.14 -7.16 26.60
CA VAL A 22 -20.59 -7.02 26.41
C VAL A 22 -21.28 -8.33 26.74
N ASP A 23 -22.00 -8.36 27.86
CA ASP A 23 -22.64 -9.58 28.39
C ASP A 23 -24.07 -9.80 27.86
N SER A 24 -24.60 -8.86 27.07
CA SER A 24 -25.99 -8.87 26.58
C SER A 24 -26.06 -8.81 25.06
N LYS A 25 -27.23 -9.17 24.51
CA LYS A 25 -27.45 -9.16 23.05
C LYS A 25 -27.16 -7.77 22.47
N ALA A 26 -26.19 -7.70 21.57
CA ALA A 26 -25.76 -6.47 20.92
C ALA A 26 -25.71 -6.64 19.40
N GLU A 27 -25.95 -5.53 18.69
CA GLU A 27 -25.76 -5.45 17.24
C GLU A 27 -24.27 -5.24 16.94
N VAL A 28 -23.76 -5.94 15.92
CA VAL A 28 -22.32 -5.95 15.57
C VAL A 28 -22.12 -5.63 14.09
N ILE A 29 -21.07 -4.86 13.81
CA ILE A 29 -20.60 -4.56 12.45
C ILE A 29 -19.27 -5.28 12.26
N ILE A 30 -19.16 -6.08 11.20
CA ILE A 30 -17.96 -6.86 10.89
C ILE A 30 -17.29 -6.26 9.64
N THR A 31 -16.03 -5.87 9.78
CA THR A 31 -15.22 -5.33 8.68
C THR A 31 -14.13 -6.32 8.33
N PHE A 32 -14.13 -6.83 7.10
CA PHE A 32 -13.10 -7.74 6.60
C PHE A 32 -11.91 -6.95 6.04
N LEU A 33 -10.76 -7.11 6.69
CA LEU A 33 -9.49 -6.56 6.23
C LEU A 33 -8.82 -7.59 5.30
N VAL A 34 -9.18 -7.57 4.01
CA VAL A 34 -8.53 -8.40 3.01
C VAL A 34 -7.32 -7.65 2.47
N GLU A 35 -6.12 -8.20 2.67
CA GLU A 35 -4.95 -7.70 1.95
C GLU A 35 -5.12 -8.04 0.46
N ASP A 36 -5.28 -6.99 -0.34
CA ASP A 36 -5.41 -7.04 -1.79
C ASP A 36 -4.07 -7.49 -2.41
N LEU A 37 -3.77 -8.80 -2.33
CA LEU A 37 -2.51 -9.39 -2.82
C LEU A 37 -2.30 -9.14 -4.32
N GLU A 38 -3.36 -8.81 -5.07
CA GLU A 38 -3.31 -8.53 -6.50
C GLU A 38 -2.54 -7.23 -6.87
N LYS A 39 -2.28 -6.32 -5.92
CA LYS A 39 -1.55 -5.07 -6.20
C LYS A 39 -0.04 -5.13 -5.99
N LYS A 40 0.54 -6.32 -5.78
CA LYS A 40 2.00 -6.51 -5.69
C LYS A 40 2.60 -7.35 -6.83
N ALA A 41 1.98 -7.35 -8.00
CA ALA A 41 2.78 -7.49 -9.22
C ALA A 41 3.66 -6.25 -9.34
N LYS A 42 4.79 -6.20 -8.61
CA LYS A 42 5.88 -5.25 -8.83
C LYS A 42 6.14 -5.30 -10.33
N ARG A 43 5.71 -4.26 -11.06
CA ARG A 43 5.94 -4.14 -12.49
C ARG A 43 7.43 -4.36 -12.71
N LEU A 44 7.80 -5.54 -13.22
CA LEU A 44 9.21 -5.90 -13.42
C LEU A 44 9.80 -4.77 -14.26
N ARG A 45 10.72 -4.00 -13.67
CA ARG A 45 11.38 -2.92 -14.39
C ARG A 45 12.25 -3.59 -15.44
N LEU A 46 11.83 -3.53 -16.70
CA LEU A 46 12.63 -4.02 -17.83
C LEU A 46 13.94 -3.21 -17.88
N PRO A 47 15.11 -3.86 -17.73
CA PRO A 47 16.38 -3.17 -17.90
C PRO A 47 16.45 -2.61 -19.33
N GLY A 48 16.93 -1.37 -19.47
CA GLY A 48 17.01 -0.72 -20.76
C GLY A 48 15.69 -0.19 -21.34
N GLY A 49 14.59 -0.12 -20.55
CA GLY A 49 13.32 0.46 -21.02
C GLY A 49 13.37 1.94 -21.44
N LEU A 50 14.49 2.63 -21.15
CA LEU A 50 14.77 4.00 -21.56
C LEU A 50 15.71 4.10 -22.77
N LYS A 51 16.18 2.95 -23.31
CA LYS A 51 17.04 2.92 -24.50
C LYS A 51 16.34 3.59 -25.67
N GLY A 52 16.93 4.67 -26.18
CA GLY A 52 16.40 5.46 -27.30
C GLY A 52 15.26 6.43 -26.94
N LYS A 53 14.84 6.50 -25.68
CA LYS A 53 13.84 7.48 -25.21
C LYS A 53 14.47 8.73 -24.58
N ILE A 54 15.71 8.61 -24.12
CA ILE A 54 16.45 9.70 -23.50
C ILE A 54 17.76 9.83 -24.26
N ALA A 55 18.05 11.04 -24.72
CA ALA A 55 19.36 11.42 -25.23
C ALA A 55 20.16 12.04 -24.08
N ILE A 56 21.43 11.65 -23.95
CA ILE A 56 22.35 12.35 -23.06
C ILE A 56 22.77 13.63 -23.81
N PRO A 57 22.72 14.82 -23.17
CA PRO A 57 23.23 16.05 -23.77
C PRO A 57 24.70 15.89 -24.17
N ASP A 58 25.12 16.60 -25.22
CA ASP A 58 26.51 16.54 -25.70
C ASP A 58 27.52 17.02 -24.65
N ASP A 59 27.11 17.95 -23.78
CA ASP A 59 27.84 18.35 -22.58
C ASP A 59 27.01 18.04 -21.32
N PHE A 60 27.32 16.91 -20.67
CA PHE A 60 26.67 16.49 -19.43
C PHE A 60 27.00 17.40 -18.24
N ASN A 61 28.15 18.10 -18.28
CA ASN A 61 28.61 18.92 -17.16
C ASN A 61 28.17 20.39 -17.29
N ALA A 62 27.45 20.74 -18.36
CA ALA A 62 26.92 22.07 -18.52
C ALA A 62 25.99 22.43 -17.34
N PRO A 63 26.10 23.66 -16.80
CA PRO A 63 25.18 24.13 -15.77
C PRO A 63 23.75 24.06 -16.28
N LEU A 64 22.85 23.48 -15.49
CA LEU A 64 21.43 23.49 -15.81
C LEU A 64 20.91 24.91 -15.60
N ASP A 65 20.38 25.53 -16.66
CA ASP A 65 19.85 26.89 -16.62
C ASP A 65 18.80 27.07 -15.52
N ASP A 66 17.96 26.06 -15.32
CA ASP A 66 16.89 26.04 -14.30
C ASP A 66 17.40 25.99 -12.84
N LEU A 67 18.69 25.66 -12.64
CA LEU A 67 19.32 25.58 -11.31
C LEU A 67 20.17 26.81 -11.00
N LYS A 68 20.30 27.77 -11.92
CA LYS A 68 21.10 28.99 -11.74
C LYS A 68 20.60 29.87 -10.58
N ASP A 69 19.31 29.88 -10.32
CA ASP A 69 18.71 30.67 -9.23
C ASP A 69 18.92 30.05 -7.84
N TYR A 70 19.47 28.83 -7.77
CA TYR A 70 19.65 28.04 -6.56
C TYR A 70 21.12 27.74 -6.21
N MET A 71 22.07 28.16 -7.05
CA MET A 71 23.52 28.07 -6.82
C MET A 71 24.13 29.45 -6.55
#